data_AF-A0A953X4H5-F1
#
_entry.id   AF-A0A953X4H5-F1
#
_cell.length_a   1.000
_cell.length_b   1.000
_cell.length_c   1.000
_cell.angle_alpha   90.00
_cell.angle_beta   90.00
_cell.angle_gamma   90.00
#
_symmetry.space_group_name_H-M   'P 1'
#
loop_
_entity.id
_entity.type
_entity.pdbx_description
1 polymer ?
#
loop_
_entity_poly.entity_id
_entity_poly.type
_entity_poly.pdbx_seq_one_letter_code
_entity_poly.pdbx_strand_id
1 'polypeptide(L)'
;LLALDHAGVIAEIGIEASDTAGPGLARFRLASLALLYGVMPRVYELAASLPDAPLQEFIHRTKHLPKTTEAERLVVQRVGQNIFRERLIKYWRGRCPLTGIVDKPLLRASHIKPWRDCENDAERLDVHNGLLLSALWDAVFDGGLVTFGDDGIPVFSANLSEQARARLSFDRPVDLTDKHRAFLDWHRTKVFDVKAPDAPHAD
;
A
#
# COMPACT_ATOMS: atom_id res chain seq x y z
N LEU A 1 27.67 -7.85 -9.67
CA LEU A 1 27.44 -6.59 -8.93
C LEU A 1 26.21 -5.93 -9.52
N LEU A 2 25.36 -5.34 -8.69
CA LEU A 2 24.22 -4.51 -9.11
C LEU A 2 24.48 -3.08 -8.61
N ALA A 3 24.35 -2.08 -9.47
CA ALA A 3 24.43 -0.67 -9.10
C ALA A 3 23.06 -0.02 -9.33
N LEU A 4 22.60 0.81 -8.40
CA LEU A 4 21.31 1.47 -8.45
C LEU A 4 21.45 2.96 -8.14
N ASP A 5 20.67 3.79 -8.85
CA ASP A 5 20.55 5.25 -8.65
C ASP A 5 19.19 5.68 -8.10
N HIS A 6 18.31 4.72 -7.88
CA HIS A 6 16.94 5.00 -7.46
C HIS A 6 16.81 4.92 -5.93
N ALA A 7 16.81 6.06 -5.25
CA ALA A 7 16.79 6.14 -3.79
C ALA A 7 15.67 5.30 -3.12
N GLY A 8 14.44 5.34 -3.66
CA GLY A 8 13.33 4.54 -3.13
C GLY A 8 13.54 3.02 -3.25
N VAL A 9 14.13 2.55 -4.35
CA VAL A 9 14.49 1.13 -4.51
C VAL A 9 15.58 0.78 -3.51
N ILE A 10 16.64 1.60 -3.42
CA ILE A 10 17.77 1.36 -2.51
C ILE A 10 17.29 1.20 -1.06
N ALA A 11 16.35 2.04 -0.62
CA ALA A 11 15.80 2.01 0.73
C ALA A 11 14.97 0.74 1.02
N GLU A 12 14.35 0.14 0.01
CA GLU A 12 13.32 -0.90 0.20
C GLU A 12 13.64 -2.24 -0.48
N ILE A 13 14.79 -2.36 -1.16
CA ILE A 13 15.17 -3.60 -1.86
C ILE A 13 15.49 -4.75 -0.89
N GLY A 14 15.80 -4.43 0.37
CA GLY A 14 16.03 -5.42 1.43
C GLY A 14 17.33 -6.20 1.28
N ILE A 15 18.35 -5.59 0.66
CA ILE A 15 19.68 -6.19 0.45
C ILE A 15 20.71 -5.22 1.02
N GLU A 16 21.71 -5.76 1.69
CA GLU A 16 22.80 -4.96 2.24
C GLU A 16 23.68 -4.36 1.12
N ALA A 17 23.97 -3.07 1.24
CA ALA A 17 24.87 -2.39 0.33
C ALA A 17 26.30 -2.90 0.50
N SER A 18 27.08 -2.84 -0.59
CA SER A 18 28.49 -3.23 -0.63
C SER A 18 29.36 -1.99 -0.77
N ASP A 19 30.46 -1.95 -0.03
CA ASP A 19 31.50 -0.90 -0.12
C ASP A 19 32.34 -0.95 -1.41
N THR A 20 31.98 -1.82 -2.36
CA THR A 20 32.70 -1.93 -3.62
C THR A 20 32.61 -0.60 -4.40
N ALA A 21 33.76 -0.06 -4.80
CA ALA A 21 33.82 1.12 -5.67
C ALA A 21 33.10 0.84 -7.01
N GLY A 22 32.33 1.80 -7.49
CA GLY A 22 31.54 1.64 -8.71
C GLY A 22 30.57 2.80 -8.96
N PRO A 23 29.90 2.81 -10.12
CA PRO A 23 28.94 3.85 -10.46
C PRO A 23 27.68 3.74 -9.61
N GLY A 24 26.97 4.86 -9.55
CA GLY A 24 25.66 4.99 -8.95
C GLY A 24 25.62 5.09 -7.43
N LEU A 25 24.43 5.40 -6.90
CA LEU A 25 24.23 5.76 -5.49
C LEU A 25 24.50 4.60 -4.52
N ALA A 26 24.14 3.37 -4.88
CA ALA A 26 24.42 2.18 -4.07
C ALA A 26 24.81 0.98 -4.93
N ARG A 27 25.66 0.11 -4.36
CA ARG A 27 26.15 -1.10 -5.01
C ARG A 27 25.81 -2.31 -4.15
N PHE A 28 25.48 -3.43 -4.79
CA PHE A 28 25.09 -4.67 -4.11
C PHE A 28 25.89 -5.83 -4.68
N ARG A 29 26.44 -6.65 -3.79
CA ARG A 29 27.20 -7.84 -4.16
C ARG A 29 26.31 -9.07 -4.03
N LEU A 30 26.12 -9.76 -5.15
CA LEU A 30 25.36 -11.00 -5.24
C LEU A 30 26.35 -12.12 -5.54
N ALA A 31 26.23 -13.25 -4.81
CA ALA A 31 27.17 -14.36 -4.93
C ALA A 31 27.06 -15.12 -6.26
N SER A 32 25.96 -14.95 -7.00
CA SER A 32 25.73 -15.60 -8.29
C SER A 32 24.83 -14.77 -9.21
N LEU A 33 24.86 -15.09 -10.50
CA LEU A 33 23.91 -14.54 -11.48
C LEU A 33 22.47 -14.94 -11.16
N ALA A 34 22.25 -16.13 -10.60
CA ALA A 34 20.91 -16.57 -10.20
C ALA A 34 20.32 -15.66 -9.11
N LEU A 35 21.11 -15.26 -8.11
CA LEU A 35 20.68 -14.31 -7.09
C LEU A 35 20.44 -12.91 -7.67
N LEU A 36 21.31 -12.48 -8.60
CA LEU A 36 21.09 -11.21 -9.32
C LEU A 36 19.75 -11.23 -10.05
N TYR A 37 19.47 -12.24 -10.86
CA TYR A 37 18.21 -12.36 -11.59
C TYR A 37 17.00 -12.52 -10.67
N GLY A 38 17.15 -13.18 -9.52
CA GLY A 38 16.09 -13.29 -8.53
C GLY A 38 15.67 -11.94 -7.92
N VAL A 39 16.58 -10.97 -7.85
CA VAL A 39 16.35 -9.64 -7.29
C VAL A 39 15.76 -8.66 -8.32
N MET A 40 16.06 -8.86 -9.62
CA MET A 40 15.64 -7.94 -10.68
C MET A 40 14.12 -7.67 -10.72
N PRO A 41 13.22 -8.66 -10.56
CA PRO A 41 11.78 -8.40 -10.49
C PRO A 41 11.43 -7.42 -9.38
N ARG A 42 12.04 -7.55 -8.19
CA ARG A 42 11.77 -6.65 -7.08
C ARG A 42 12.26 -5.23 -7.35
N VAL A 43 13.43 -5.09 -7.97
CA VAL A 43 13.94 -3.78 -8.40
C VAL A 43 12.92 -3.11 -9.33
N TYR A 44 12.39 -3.84 -10.31
CA TYR A 44 11.41 -3.31 -11.25
C TYR A 44 10.08 -2.95 -10.59
N GLU A 45 9.56 -3.81 -9.70
CA GLU A 45 8.33 -3.54 -8.94
C GLU A 45 8.43 -2.27 -8.12
N LEU A 46 9.55 -2.07 -7.41
CA LEU A 46 9.80 -0.87 -6.61
C LEU A 46 9.98 0.35 -7.49
N ALA A 47 10.79 0.27 -8.55
CA ALA A 47 11.04 1.40 -9.46
C ALA A 47 9.78 1.83 -10.22
N ALA A 48 8.84 0.93 -10.47
CA ALA A 48 7.57 1.25 -11.12
C ALA A 48 6.60 2.02 -10.20
N SER A 49 6.84 2.03 -8.88
CA SER A 49 5.94 2.60 -7.88
C SER A 49 6.58 3.74 -7.07
N LEU A 50 7.89 3.74 -6.90
CA LEU A 50 8.61 4.71 -6.08
C LEU A 50 9.36 5.73 -6.93
N PRO A 51 9.72 6.90 -6.36
CA PRO A 51 9.04 7.48 -5.21
C PRO A 51 7.65 8.01 -5.59
N ASP A 52 7.44 8.37 -6.86
CA ASP A 52 6.25 9.10 -7.32
C ASP A 52 5.80 8.71 -8.74
N ALA A 53 6.31 7.60 -9.30
CA ALA A 53 5.91 7.11 -10.62
C ALA A 53 4.37 7.02 -10.84
N PRO A 54 3.55 6.59 -9.84
CA PRO A 54 2.09 6.62 -9.94
C PRO A 54 1.53 8.04 -10.14
N LEU A 55 2.06 9.03 -9.41
CA LEU A 55 1.67 10.42 -9.51
C LEU A 55 2.00 10.99 -10.90
N GLN A 56 3.21 10.73 -11.40
CA GLN A 56 3.63 11.18 -12.73
C GLN A 56 2.75 10.60 -13.83
N GLU A 57 2.39 9.31 -13.74
CA GLU A 57 1.44 8.69 -14.67
C GLU A 57 0.06 9.35 -14.60
N PHE A 58 -0.45 9.60 -13.41
CA PHE A 58 -1.74 10.26 -13.24
C PHE A 58 -1.77 11.67 -13.83
N ILE A 59 -0.74 12.47 -13.56
CA ILE A 59 -0.58 13.82 -14.14
C ILE A 59 -0.59 13.72 -15.67
N HIS A 60 0.17 12.78 -16.24
CA HIS A 60 0.22 12.58 -17.68
C HIS A 60 -1.15 12.18 -18.27
N ARG A 61 -1.82 11.18 -17.68
CA ARG A 61 -3.10 10.63 -18.18
C ARG A 61 -4.28 11.58 -18.00
N THR A 62 -4.19 12.50 -17.03
CA THR A 62 -5.29 13.45 -16.74
C THR A 62 -5.03 14.85 -17.26
N LYS A 63 -3.87 15.12 -17.89
CA LYS A 63 -3.45 16.44 -18.39
C LYS A 63 -4.49 17.13 -19.27
N HIS A 64 -5.19 16.37 -20.09
CA HIS A 64 -6.16 16.88 -21.08
C HIS A 64 -7.60 16.55 -20.72
N LEU A 65 -7.85 15.99 -19.54
CA LEU A 65 -9.21 15.71 -19.09
C LEU A 65 -9.80 17.00 -18.49
N PRO A 66 -11.03 17.37 -18.89
CA PRO A 66 -11.74 18.44 -18.21
C PRO A 66 -12.02 18.02 -16.75
N LYS A 67 -12.12 19.01 -15.85
CA LYS A 67 -12.30 18.81 -14.39
C LYS A 67 -13.36 19.76 -13.82
N THR A 68 -14.20 20.33 -14.69
CA THR A 68 -15.14 21.39 -14.33
C THR A 68 -16.44 20.83 -13.78
N THR A 69 -16.90 19.71 -14.33
CA THR A 69 -18.15 19.05 -13.89
C THR A 69 -17.89 17.93 -12.88
N GLU A 70 -18.94 17.55 -12.14
CA GLU A 70 -18.86 16.42 -11.20
C GLU A 70 -18.60 15.08 -11.92
N ALA A 71 -19.26 14.86 -13.06
CA ALA A 71 -19.05 13.67 -13.89
C ALA A 71 -17.58 13.53 -14.33
N GLU A 72 -16.94 14.64 -14.70
CA GLU A 72 -15.52 14.67 -15.06
C GLU A 72 -14.60 14.38 -13.88
N ARG A 73 -14.91 14.93 -12.69
CA ARG A 73 -14.16 14.62 -11.46
C ARG A 73 -14.21 13.14 -11.11
N LEU A 74 -15.36 12.49 -11.30
CA LEU A 74 -15.50 11.04 -11.11
C LEU A 74 -14.63 10.24 -12.09
N VAL A 75 -14.53 10.68 -13.34
CA VAL A 75 -13.64 10.04 -14.33
C VAL A 75 -12.18 10.17 -13.91
N VAL A 76 -11.74 11.36 -13.50
CA VAL A 76 -10.37 11.61 -13.02
C VAL A 76 -10.07 10.77 -11.77
N GLN A 77 -10.99 10.71 -10.81
CA GLN A 77 -10.85 9.85 -9.63
C GLN A 77 -10.70 8.38 -10.01
N ARG A 78 -11.49 7.88 -10.97
CA ARG A 78 -11.39 6.49 -11.44
C ARG A 78 -10.03 6.19 -12.06
N VAL A 79 -9.47 7.13 -12.83
CA VAL A 79 -8.11 6.99 -13.38
C VAL A 79 -7.09 6.85 -12.25
N GLY A 80 -7.14 7.73 -11.26
CA GLY A 80 -6.22 7.69 -10.13
C GLY A 80 -6.35 6.42 -9.27
N GLN A 81 -7.57 6.00 -8.97
CA GLN A 81 -7.85 4.76 -8.24
C GLN A 81 -7.34 3.51 -8.97
N ASN A 82 -7.48 3.46 -10.31
CA ASN A 82 -6.94 2.36 -11.11
C ASN A 82 -5.40 2.33 -11.08
N ILE A 83 -4.75 3.49 -11.23
CA ILE A 83 -3.29 3.61 -11.16
C ILE A 83 -2.80 3.16 -9.77
N PHE A 84 -3.40 3.68 -8.71
CA PHE A 84 -3.08 3.31 -7.33
C PHE A 84 -3.18 1.80 -7.12
N ARG A 85 -4.31 1.19 -7.53
CA ARG A 85 -4.53 -0.26 -7.41
C ARG A 85 -3.45 -1.07 -8.12
N GLU A 86 -3.13 -0.75 -9.36
CA GLU A 86 -2.11 -1.47 -10.12
C GLU A 86 -0.73 -1.36 -9.47
N ARG A 87 -0.39 -0.19 -8.95
CA ARG A 87 0.90 0.10 -8.32
C ARG A 87 1.02 -0.58 -6.96
N LEU A 88 -0.07 -0.64 -6.21
CA LEU A 88 -0.15 -1.37 -4.94
C LEU A 88 -0.02 -2.89 -5.14
N ILE A 89 -0.64 -3.43 -6.18
CA ILE A 89 -0.45 -4.84 -6.57
C ILE A 89 1.03 -5.14 -6.84
N LYS A 90 1.75 -4.29 -7.58
CA LYS A 90 3.19 -4.48 -7.82
C LYS A 90 4.01 -4.32 -6.53
N TYR A 91 3.74 -3.27 -5.74
CA TYR A 91 4.46 -2.97 -4.52
C TYR A 91 4.40 -4.13 -3.51
N TRP A 92 3.22 -4.73 -3.33
CA TRP A 92 3.00 -5.89 -2.45
C TRP A 92 3.19 -7.26 -3.14
N ARG A 93 3.88 -7.30 -4.29
CA ARG A 93 4.22 -8.55 -5.01
C ARG A 93 3.01 -9.42 -5.35
N GLY A 94 1.88 -8.78 -5.66
CA GLY A 94 0.62 -9.41 -6.03
C GLY A 94 -0.03 -10.24 -4.94
N ARG A 95 0.29 -9.96 -3.67
CA ARG A 95 -0.09 -10.80 -2.54
C ARG A 95 -0.58 -9.96 -1.35
N CYS A 96 -1.64 -10.40 -0.69
CA CYS A 96 -2.02 -9.82 0.60
C CYS A 96 -0.90 -10.05 1.63
N PRO A 97 -0.34 -9.00 2.28
CA PRO A 97 0.79 -9.18 3.18
C PRO A 97 0.44 -9.97 4.45
N LEU A 98 -0.84 -9.93 4.86
CA LEU A 98 -1.36 -10.63 6.03
C LEU A 98 -1.64 -12.11 5.78
N THR A 99 -2.37 -12.42 4.71
CA THR A 99 -2.97 -13.76 4.49
C THR A 99 -2.30 -14.56 3.38
N GLY A 100 -1.37 -13.94 2.65
CA GLY A 100 -0.71 -14.58 1.54
C GLY A 100 -1.58 -14.83 0.31
N ILE A 101 -2.86 -14.42 0.28
CA ILE A 101 -3.75 -14.60 -0.88
C ILE A 101 -3.18 -13.88 -2.11
N VAL A 102 -3.22 -14.52 -3.28
CA VAL A 102 -2.71 -13.98 -4.57
C VAL A 102 -3.80 -13.79 -5.63
N ASP A 103 -5.00 -14.31 -5.38
CA ASP A 103 -6.13 -14.20 -6.31
C ASP A 103 -6.60 -12.76 -6.44
N LYS A 104 -6.20 -12.12 -7.56
CA LYS A 104 -6.50 -10.70 -7.85
C LYS A 104 -7.97 -10.29 -7.64
N PRO A 105 -8.99 -11.10 -7.95
CA PRO A 105 -10.39 -10.75 -7.67
C PRO A 105 -10.70 -10.58 -6.17
N LEU A 106 -9.95 -11.24 -5.28
CA LEU A 106 -10.09 -11.14 -3.83
C LEU A 106 -9.26 -10.00 -3.22
N LEU A 107 -8.34 -9.41 -3.99
CA LEU A 107 -7.46 -8.35 -3.51
C LEU A 107 -8.09 -6.96 -3.69
N ARG A 108 -7.93 -6.11 -2.69
CA ARG A 108 -8.40 -4.73 -2.62
C ARG A 108 -7.22 -3.82 -2.32
N ALA A 109 -7.24 -2.65 -2.96
CA ALA A 109 -6.23 -1.63 -2.72
C ALA A 109 -6.83 -0.66 -1.71
N SER A 110 -6.64 -0.95 -0.44
CA SER A 110 -7.20 -0.17 0.67
C SER A 110 -6.29 1.01 0.94
N HIS A 111 -6.85 2.21 0.99
CA HIS A 111 -6.15 3.42 1.41
C HIS A 111 -6.09 3.46 2.95
N ILE A 112 -4.92 3.78 3.51
CA ILE A 112 -4.78 3.98 4.96
C ILE A 112 -5.44 5.32 5.36
N LYS A 113 -5.05 6.42 4.72
CA LYS A 113 -5.77 7.69 4.74
C LYS A 113 -6.71 7.71 3.52
N PRO A 114 -8.05 7.65 3.71
CA PRO A 114 -8.99 7.53 2.61
C PRO A 114 -8.84 8.64 1.57
N TRP A 115 -9.09 8.31 0.30
CA TRP A 115 -8.94 9.21 -0.85
C TRP A 115 -9.53 10.61 -0.65
N ARG A 116 -10.71 10.68 -0.01
CA ARG A 116 -11.45 11.92 0.24
C ARG A 116 -10.79 12.83 1.27
N ASP A 117 -10.03 12.23 2.19
CA ASP A 117 -9.39 12.90 3.32
C ASP A 117 -7.92 13.25 3.01
N CYS A 118 -7.36 12.72 1.92
CA CYS A 118 -6.06 13.12 1.39
C CYS A 118 -6.05 14.58 0.90
N GLU A 119 -4.98 15.29 1.24
CA GLU A 119 -4.80 16.72 0.95
C GLU A 119 -4.50 16.99 -0.53
N ASN A 120 -3.82 16.05 -1.20
CA ASN A 120 -3.37 16.20 -2.57
C ASN A 120 -3.25 14.85 -3.28
N ASP A 121 -3.02 14.90 -4.60
CA ASP A 121 -2.91 13.69 -5.42
C ASP A 121 -1.63 12.89 -5.14
N ALA A 122 -0.59 13.50 -4.56
CA ALA A 122 0.61 12.77 -4.15
C ALA A 122 0.28 11.80 -3.02
N GLU A 123 -0.45 12.22 -1.98
CA GLU A 123 -0.93 11.32 -0.93
C GLU A 123 -1.89 10.23 -1.46
N ARG A 124 -2.76 10.58 -2.41
CA ARG A 124 -3.73 9.63 -2.99
C ARG A 124 -3.08 8.52 -3.80
N LEU A 125 -1.91 8.81 -4.38
CA LEU A 125 -1.20 7.92 -5.30
C LEU A 125 0.09 7.37 -4.68
N ASP A 126 0.41 7.73 -3.44
CA ASP A 126 1.52 7.18 -2.68
C ASP A 126 1.21 5.72 -2.29
N VAL A 127 2.03 4.78 -2.76
CA VAL A 127 1.88 3.36 -2.42
C VAL A 127 2.05 3.08 -0.93
N HIS A 128 2.74 3.95 -0.19
CA HIS A 128 2.87 3.86 1.27
C HIS A 128 1.59 4.29 2.00
N ASN A 129 0.66 4.97 1.32
CA ASN A 129 -0.70 5.23 1.82
C ASN A 129 -1.67 4.06 1.51
N GLY A 130 -1.14 2.87 1.22
CA GLY A 130 -1.96 1.74 0.79
C GLY A 130 -1.53 0.40 1.34
N LEU A 131 -2.52 -0.44 1.63
CA LEU A 131 -2.32 -1.86 1.91
C LEU A 131 -3.07 -2.69 0.85
N LEU A 132 -2.42 -3.72 0.31
CA LEU A 132 -3.09 -4.67 -0.58
C LEU A 132 -3.76 -5.75 0.27
N LEU A 133 -5.03 -5.58 0.64
CA LEU A 133 -5.72 -6.47 1.56
C LEU A 133 -6.61 -7.48 0.82
N SER A 134 -6.89 -8.62 1.44
CA SER A 134 -8.01 -9.46 0.99
C SER A 134 -9.34 -8.76 1.29
N ALA A 135 -10.40 -9.06 0.54
CA ALA A 135 -11.69 -8.38 0.66
C ALA A 135 -12.28 -8.34 2.09
N LEU A 136 -12.08 -9.39 2.90
CA LEU A 136 -12.56 -9.39 4.29
C LEU A 136 -11.75 -8.41 5.16
N TRP A 137 -10.42 -8.44 5.01
CA TRP A 137 -9.50 -7.55 5.74
C TRP A 137 -9.67 -6.09 5.34
N ASP A 138 -9.88 -5.82 4.05
CA ASP A 138 -10.23 -4.51 3.50
C ASP A 138 -11.49 -3.95 4.16
N ALA A 139 -12.57 -4.73 4.19
CA ALA A 139 -13.84 -4.29 4.76
C ALA A 139 -13.75 -3.91 6.25
N VAL A 140 -13.02 -4.69 7.05
CA VAL A 140 -12.86 -4.40 8.49
C VAL A 140 -11.89 -3.25 8.76
N PHE A 141 -10.88 -3.07 7.90
CA PHE A 141 -9.95 -1.96 8.01
C PHE A 141 -10.60 -0.63 7.59
N ASP A 142 -11.18 -0.55 6.39
CA ASP A 142 -11.91 0.63 5.91
C ASP A 142 -13.10 0.99 6.83
N GLY A 143 -13.71 -0.02 7.46
CA GLY A 143 -14.76 0.15 8.44
C GLY A 143 -14.31 0.66 9.81
N GLY A 144 -13.00 0.77 10.06
CA GLY A 144 -12.43 1.19 11.34
C GLY A 144 -12.54 0.14 12.46
N LEU A 145 -12.86 -1.11 12.12
CA LEU A 145 -12.95 -2.25 13.05
C LEU A 145 -11.60 -2.92 13.29
N VAL A 146 -10.61 -2.63 12.45
CA VAL A 146 -9.23 -3.08 12.55
C VAL A 146 -8.30 -1.93 12.17
N THR A 147 -7.15 -1.87 12.82
CA THR A 147 -5.98 -1.11 12.37
C THR A 147 -4.71 -1.96 12.55
N PHE A 148 -3.54 -1.39 12.37
CA PHE A 148 -2.27 -2.08 12.57
C PHE A 148 -1.40 -1.30 13.57
N GLY A 149 -0.72 -2.02 14.46
CA GLY A 149 0.35 -1.47 15.27
C GLY A 149 1.58 -1.13 14.43
N ASP A 150 2.55 -0.44 15.02
CA ASP A 150 3.81 -0.08 14.34
C ASP A 150 4.69 -1.28 14.00
N ASP A 151 4.45 -2.40 14.70
CA ASP A 151 4.99 -3.74 14.47
C ASP A 151 4.25 -4.51 13.36
N GLY A 152 3.22 -3.92 12.74
CA GLY A 152 2.43 -4.54 11.69
C GLY A 152 1.41 -5.57 12.18
N ILE A 153 1.24 -5.73 13.50
CA ILE A 153 0.25 -6.66 14.06
C ILE A 153 -1.15 -6.02 14.01
N PRO A 154 -2.20 -6.75 13.57
CA PRO A 154 -3.56 -6.24 13.60
C PRO A 154 -4.04 -5.91 15.03
N VAL A 155 -4.60 -4.72 15.19
CA VAL A 155 -5.28 -4.26 16.41
C VAL A 155 -6.77 -4.24 16.12
N PHE A 156 -7.54 -5.01 16.88
CA PHE A 156 -8.98 -5.17 16.69
C PHE A 156 -9.77 -4.22 17.57
N SER A 157 -10.79 -3.61 17.00
CA SER A 157 -11.80 -2.81 17.70
C SER A 157 -12.57 -3.67 18.70
N ALA A 158 -12.96 -3.06 19.82
CA ALA A 158 -13.90 -3.68 20.76
C ALA A 158 -15.31 -3.89 20.16
N ASN A 159 -15.66 -3.14 19.10
CA ASN A 159 -16.92 -3.25 18.39
C ASN A 159 -16.94 -4.39 17.36
N LEU A 160 -15.81 -5.06 17.13
CA LEU A 160 -15.75 -6.23 16.27
C LEU A 160 -16.16 -7.48 17.06
N SER A 161 -17.24 -8.14 16.63
CA SER A 161 -17.71 -9.36 17.28
C SER A 161 -16.64 -10.46 17.28
N GLU A 162 -16.63 -11.27 18.34
CA GLU A 162 -15.72 -12.40 18.45
C GLU A 162 -15.87 -13.39 17.29
N GLN A 163 -17.11 -13.59 16.81
CA GLN A 163 -17.40 -14.44 15.64
C GLN A 163 -16.72 -13.92 14.38
N ALA A 164 -16.77 -12.60 14.11
CA ALA A 164 -16.10 -12.00 12.97
C ALA A 164 -14.58 -12.04 13.13
N ARG A 165 -14.07 -11.71 14.34
CA ARG A 165 -12.64 -11.77 14.67
C ARG A 165 -12.06 -13.16 14.45
N ALA A 166 -12.78 -14.22 14.81
CA ALA A 166 -12.36 -15.60 14.59
C ALA A 166 -12.22 -15.98 13.10
N ARG A 167 -12.79 -15.20 12.17
CA ARG A 167 -12.63 -15.39 10.72
C ARG A 167 -11.50 -14.56 10.10
N LEU A 168 -10.90 -13.64 10.87
CA LEU A 168 -9.79 -12.79 10.43
C LEU A 168 -8.45 -13.46 10.75
N SER A 169 -8.17 -14.57 10.07
CA SER A 169 -6.86 -15.21 10.15
C SER A 169 -5.80 -14.39 9.39
N PHE A 170 -4.58 -14.36 9.93
CA PHE A 170 -3.39 -13.82 9.27
C PHE A 170 -2.18 -14.69 9.64
N ASP A 171 -1.21 -14.79 8.72
CA ASP A 171 -0.05 -15.67 8.85
C ASP A 171 1.15 -14.95 9.49
N ARG A 172 1.25 -13.64 9.29
CA ARG A 172 2.37 -12.82 9.75
C ARG A 172 2.00 -11.34 9.85
N PRO A 173 2.76 -10.54 10.63
CA PRO A 173 2.62 -9.09 10.64
C PRO A 173 2.86 -8.49 9.24
N VAL A 174 2.31 -7.30 9.01
CA VAL A 174 2.59 -6.53 7.78
C VAL A 174 3.98 -5.92 7.88
N ASP A 175 4.80 -6.08 6.84
CA ASP A 175 6.10 -5.42 6.75
C ASP A 175 5.91 -3.92 6.47
N LEU A 176 5.86 -3.11 7.52
CA LEU A 176 5.63 -1.67 7.44
C LEU A 176 6.94 -0.87 7.36
N THR A 177 6.97 0.09 6.44
CA THR A 177 7.98 1.17 6.39
C THR A 177 7.55 2.33 7.30
N ASP A 178 8.47 3.26 7.60
CA ASP A 178 8.14 4.46 8.39
C ASP A 178 7.07 5.32 7.72
N LYS A 179 7.03 5.33 6.38
CA LYS A 179 6.00 6.04 5.63
C LYS A 179 4.60 5.43 5.82
N HIS A 180 4.50 4.10 5.85
CA HIS A 180 3.23 3.45 6.18
C HIS A 180 2.80 3.76 7.61
N ARG A 181 3.74 3.75 8.57
CA ARG A 181 3.47 4.08 9.98
C ARG A 181 2.89 5.49 10.12
N ALA A 182 3.44 6.47 9.42
CA ALA A 182 2.91 7.84 9.43
C ALA A 182 1.45 7.93 8.95
N PHE A 183 1.06 7.17 7.92
CA PHE A 183 -0.35 7.09 7.51
C PHE A 183 -1.20 6.31 8.53
N LEU A 184 -0.66 5.23 9.12
CA LEU A 184 -1.38 4.44 10.13
C LEU A 184 -1.63 5.24 11.41
N ASP A 185 -0.73 6.12 11.82
CA ASP A 185 -0.97 7.10 12.89
C ASP A 185 -2.23 7.93 12.62
N TRP A 186 -2.38 8.41 11.38
CA TRP A 186 -3.59 9.12 10.97
C TRP A 186 -4.82 8.20 11.03
N HIS A 187 -4.75 6.98 10.51
CA HIS A 187 -5.87 6.04 10.52
C HIS A 187 -6.32 5.71 11.96
N ARG A 188 -5.37 5.46 12.86
CA ARG A 188 -5.64 5.17 14.29
C ARG A 188 -6.34 6.33 14.99
N THR A 189 -6.11 7.57 14.56
CA THR A 189 -6.71 8.77 15.18
C THR A 189 -8.01 9.23 14.53
N LYS A 190 -8.27 8.86 13.27
CA LYS A 190 -9.40 9.40 12.48
C LYS A 190 -10.42 8.36 12.02
N VAL A 191 -10.04 7.09 11.96
CA VAL A 191 -10.88 6.02 11.39
C VAL A 191 -11.14 4.92 12.41
N PHE A 192 -10.08 4.37 12.99
CA PHE A 192 -10.17 3.26 13.95
C PHE A 192 -10.98 3.66 15.19
N ASP A 193 -12.02 2.88 15.52
CA ASP A 193 -12.90 3.10 16.68
C ASP A 193 -13.62 4.47 16.74
N VAL A 194 -13.60 5.25 15.64
CA VAL A 194 -14.29 6.56 15.59
C VAL A 194 -15.77 6.42 15.20
N LYS A 195 -16.14 5.31 14.55
CA LYS A 195 -17.54 4.96 14.26
C LYS A 195 -18.01 3.90 15.25
N ALA A 196 -18.78 4.31 16.25
CA ALA A 196 -19.66 3.36 16.94
C ALA A 196 -20.63 2.77 15.90
N PRO A 197 -20.86 1.45 15.86
CA PRO A 197 -22.04 0.95 15.17
C PRO A 197 -23.27 1.54 15.86
N ASP A 198 -24.22 2.03 15.07
CA ASP A 198 -25.57 2.27 15.57
C ASP A 198 -26.00 1.02 16.35
N ALA A 199 -26.40 1.22 17.61
CA ALA A 199 -26.87 0.15 18.47
C ALA A 199 -27.93 -0.66 17.70
N PRO A 200 -27.97 -2.01 17.83
CA PRO A 200 -29.00 -2.79 17.18
C PRO A 200 -30.37 -2.24 17.62
N HIS A 201 -31.18 -1.84 16.64
CA HIS A 201 -32.60 -1.62 16.87
C HIS A 201 -33.14 -2.90 17.50
N ALA A 202 -33.57 -2.78 18.76
CA ALA A 202 -34.31 -3.82 19.45
C ALA A 202 -35.68 -3.91 18.78
N ASP A 203 -35.91 -5.02 18.08
CA ASP A 203 -37.26 -5.53 17.77
C ASP A 203 -37.67 -6.55 18.84
#